data_AF-A0A401GRG3-F1
#
_entry.id   AF-A0A401GRG3-F1
#
_cell.length_a   1.000
_cell.length_b   1.000
_cell.length_c   1.000
_cell.angle_alpha   90.00
_cell.angle_beta   90.00
_cell.angle_gamma   90.00
#
_symmetry.space_group_name_H-M   'P 1'
#
loop_
_entity.id
_entity.type
_entity.pdbx_description
1 polymer ?
#
loop_
_entity_poly.entity_id
_entity_poly.type
_entity_poly.pdbx_seq_one_letter_code
_entity_poly.pdbx_strand_id
1 'polypeptide(L)'
;MESGRLETSASLKLEGGRSWLRDIHDSSALLGAILAVVHPTLYAAGCQCLGLIQQDPELREMALNWSSPFNALQVIANRETPFHRDSKTRYTFYDLLATLGNYHLRVVEVPHHACRH
;
A
#
# COMPACT_ATOMS: atom_id res chain seq x y z
N MET A 1 -23.26 -6.37 8.74
CA MET A 1 -21.78 -6.38 8.74
C MET A 1 -21.39 -5.20 9.61
N GLU A 2 -21.01 -5.43 10.87
CA GLU A 2 -20.54 -4.32 11.72
C GLU A 2 -19.32 -3.69 11.05
N SER A 3 -19.45 -2.42 10.68
CA SER A 3 -18.33 -1.64 10.17
C SER A 3 -17.39 -1.42 11.34
N GLY A 4 -16.34 -2.24 11.45
CA GLY A 4 -15.31 -2.07 12.47
C GLY A 4 -14.75 -0.65 12.42
N ARG A 5 -14.58 -0.02 13.59
CA ARG A 5 -13.96 1.29 13.70
C ARG A 5 -12.55 1.24 13.11
N LEU A 6 -12.23 2.19 12.25
CA LEU A 6 -10.87 2.36 11.75
C LEU A 6 -9.98 2.86 12.90
N GLU A 7 -8.82 2.25 13.05
CA GLU A 7 -7.91 2.53 14.16
C GLU A 7 -6.49 2.71 13.61
N THR A 8 -5.72 3.59 14.23
CA THR A 8 -4.30 3.74 13.89
C THR A 8 -3.50 2.52 14.35
N SER A 9 -2.65 2.00 13.48
CA SER A 9 -1.73 0.91 13.81
C SER A 9 -0.86 1.29 15.02
N ALA A 10 -0.62 0.34 15.92
CA ALA A 10 0.23 0.54 17.09
C ALA A 10 1.62 1.10 16.73
N SER A 11 2.18 0.70 15.59
CA SER A 11 3.48 1.18 15.12
C SER A 11 3.47 2.67 14.72
N LEU A 12 2.35 3.19 14.23
CA LEU A 12 2.20 4.61 13.87
C LEU A 12 2.01 5.51 15.09
N LYS A 13 1.70 4.92 16.26
CA LYS A 13 1.66 5.64 17.53
C LYS A 13 3.08 5.94 18.04
N LEU A 14 4.09 5.24 17.55
CA LEU A 14 5.50 5.44 17.89
C LEU A 14 6.15 6.44 16.93
N GLU A 15 7.14 7.20 17.42
CA GLU A 15 7.85 8.20 16.60
C GLU A 15 8.52 7.58 15.36
N GLY A 16 9.06 6.37 15.48
CA GLY A 16 9.66 5.65 14.35
C GLY A 16 8.68 5.39 13.21
N GLY A 17 7.42 5.05 13.51
CA GLY A 17 6.40 4.86 12.49
C GLY A 17 6.00 6.16 11.81
N ARG A 18 5.93 7.26 12.57
CA ARG A 18 5.66 8.60 12.02
C ARG A 18 6.80 9.11 11.14
N SER A 19 8.05 8.90 11.56
CA SER A 19 9.23 9.23 10.75
C SER A 19 9.24 8.46 9.45
N TRP A 20 9.01 7.15 9.51
CA TRP A 20 8.97 6.32 8.30
C TRP A 20 7.89 6.77 7.31
N LEU A 21 6.70 7.16 7.80
CA LEU A 21 5.65 7.73 6.93
C LEU A 21 6.10 9.00 6.21
N ARG A 22 6.84 9.87 6.90
CA ARG A 22 7.42 11.07 6.28
C ARG A 22 8.48 10.69 5.26
N ASP A 23 9.35 9.73 5.57
CA ASP A 23 10.45 9.30 4.71
C ASP A 23 9.95 8.64 3.41
N ILE A 24 8.83 7.91 3.46
CA ILE A 24 8.26 7.24 2.29
C ILE A 24 7.31 8.15 1.49
N HIS A 25 7.04 9.37 1.95
CA HIS A 25 6.03 10.27 1.39
C HIS A 25 6.17 10.44 -0.14
N ASP A 26 7.37 10.79 -0.62
CA ASP A 26 7.59 11.07 -2.04
C ASP A 26 7.51 9.82 -2.90
N SER A 27 8.05 8.71 -2.39
CA SER A 27 7.92 7.41 -3.05
C SER A 27 6.45 7.04 -3.19
N SER A 28 5.68 7.12 -2.10
CA SER A 28 4.25 6.84 -2.07
C SER A 28 3.46 7.76 -3.02
N ALA A 29 3.78 9.05 -3.09
CA ALA A 29 3.16 9.98 -4.03
C ALA A 29 3.41 9.59 -5.49
N LEU A 30 4.65 9.20 -5.83
CA LEU A 30 4.99 8.67 -7.16
C LEU A 30 4.17 7.42 -7.50
N LEU A 31 4.00 6.50 -6.54
CA LEU A 31 3.15 5.33 -6.74
C LEU A 31 1.69 5.72 -6.98
N GLY A 32 1.17 6.68 -6.22
CA GLY A 32 -0.16 7.23 -6.43
C GLY A 32 -0.33 7.80 -7.83
N ALA A 33 0.68 8.52 -8.35
CA ALA A 33 0.68 9.04 -9.72
C ALA A 33 0.68 7.92 -10.78
N ILE A 34 1.47 6.85 -10.58
CA ILE A 34 1.43 5.68 -11.46
C ILE A 34 0.03 5.08 -11.46
N LEU A 35 -0.60 4.89 -10.29
CA LEU A 35 -1.96 4.36 -10.17
C LEU A 35 -3.00 5.24 -10.87
N ALA A 36 -2.86 6.56 -10.77
CA ALA A 36 -3.73 7.52 -11.46
C ALA A 36 -3.69 7.33 -12.98
N VAL A 37 -2.54 6.93 -13.54
CA VAL A 37 -2.36 6.69 -14.97
C VAL A 37 -2.84 5.28 -15.36
N VAL A 38 -2.42 4.25 -14.65
CA VAL A 38 -2.70 2.86 -15.04
C VAL A 38 -4.11 2.39 -14.68
N HIS A 39 -4.72 2.95 -13.63
CA HIS A 39 -6.05 2.59 -13.18
C HIS A 39 -6.83 3.78 -12.57
N PRO A 40 -7.24 4.77 -13.39
CA PRO A 40 -7.83 6.03 -12.93
C PRO A 40 -9.06 5.86 -12.03
N THR A 41 -9.93 4.90 -12.32
CA THR A 41 -11.13 4.63 -11.52
C THR A 41 -10.80 4.17 -10.09
N LEU A 42 -9.73 3.38 -9.94
CA LEU A 42 -9.31 2.87 -8.63
C LEU A 42 -8.61 3.98 -7.84
N TYR A 43 -7.78 4.78 -8.52
CA TYR A 43 -7.21 5.99 -7.94
C TYR A 43 -8.30 6.92 -7.40
N ALA A 44 -9.32 7.24 -8.20
CA ALA A 44 -10.42 8.09 -7.78
C ALA A 44 -11.21 7.53 -6.59
N ALA A 45 -11.51 6.23 -6.61
CA ALA A 45 -12.18 5.56 -5.49
C ALA A 45 -11.33 5.59 -4.21
N GLY A 46 -10.03 5.37 -4.32
CA GLY A 46 -9.11 5.44 -3.20
C GLY A 46 -8.96 6.86 -2.64
N CYS A 47 -8.92 7.89 -3.50
CA CYS A 47 -8.93 9.29 -3.06
C CYS A 47 -10.21 9.66 -2.31
N GLN A 48 -11.37 9.18 -2.77
CA GLN A 48 -12.64 9.37 -2.04
C GLN A 48 -12.59 8.71 -0.66
N CYS A 49 -12.11 7.46 -0.59
CA CYS A 49 -11.95 6.75 0.67
C CYS A 49 -11.01 7.50 1.63
N LEU A 50 -9.83 7.93 1.15
CA LEU A 50 -8.88 8.70 1.95
C LEU A 50 -9.50 10.02 2.44
N GLY A 51 -10.27 10.71 1.59
CA GLY A 51 -10.99 11.92 1.96
C GLY A 51 -12.05 11.69 3.05
N LEU A 52 -12.67 10.51 3.12
CA LEU A 52 -13.56 10.13 4.23
C LEU A 52 -12.77 9.87 5.52
N ILE A 53 -11.61 9.21 5.44
CA ILE A 53 -10.75 8.97 6.61
C ILE A 53 -10.22 10.29 7.18
N GLN A 54 -9.88 11.27 6.34
CA GLN A 54 -9.40 12.59 6.76
C GLN A 54 -10.46 13.42 7.51
N GLN A 55 -11.74 13.06 7.41
CA GLN A 55 -12.81 13.71 8.17
C GLN A 55 -12.87 13.24 9.62
N ASP A 56 -12.30 12.07 9.93
CA ASP A 56 -12.20 11.58 11.30
C ASP A 56 -11.07 12.33 12.04
N PRO A 57 -11.38 13.12 13.10
CA PRO A 57 -10.37 13.88 13.83
C PRO A 57 -9.26 13.02 14.43
N GLU A 58 -9.53 11.76 14.79
CA GLU A 58 -8.56 10.86 15.39
C GLU A 58 -7.58 10.28 14.35
N LEU A 59 -8.02 10.18 13.09
CA LEU A 59 -7.23 9.60 12.00
C LEU A 59 -6.59 10.66 11.11
N ARG A 60 -7.12 11.89 11.13
CA ARG A 60 -6.76 12.99 10.22
C ARG A 60 -5.26 13.24 10.15
N GLU A 61 -4.57 13.26 11.27
CA GLU A 61 -3.12 13.51 11.29
C GLU A 61 -2.35 12.45 10.48
N MET A 62 -2.70 11.18 10.63
CA MET A 62 -2.06 10.08 9.90
C MET A 62 -2.50 10.04 8.44
N ALA A 63 -3.79 10.28 8.19
CA ALA A 63 -4.35 10.30 6.84
C ALA A 63 -3.83 11.45 5.97
N LEU A 64 -3.41 12.57 6.57
CA LEU A 64 -2.77 13.67 5.84
C LEU A 64 -1.30 13.36 5.45
N ASN A 65 -0.61 12.53 6.23
CA ASN A 65 0.75 12.09 5.91
C ASN A 65 0.78 10.91 4.93
N TRP A 66 -0.38 10.33 4.61
CA TRP A 66 -0.50 9.23 3.67
C TRP A 66 -0.70 9.75 2.24
N SER A 67 0.38 9.81 1.47
CA SER A 67 0.45 10.50 0.17
C SER A 67 -0.10 9.72 -1.03
N SER A 68 -0.66 8.53 -0.82
CA SER A 68 -1.17 7.69 -1.90
C SER A 68 -2.51 7.04 -1.55
N PRO A 69 -3.45 6.92 -2.50
CA PRO A 69 -4.67 6.15 -2.28
C PRO A 69 -4.44 4.63 -2.22
N PHE A 70 -3.20 4.14 -2.36
CA PHE A 70 -2.86 2.75 -2.06
C PHE A 70 -3.10 2.43 -0.58
N ASN A 71 -3.70 1.28 -0.33
CA ASN A 71 -4.11 0.83 1.00
C ASN A 71 -3.02 0.04 1.75
N ALA A 72 -1.97 -0.42 1.06
CA ALA A 72 -0.87 -1.16 1.64
C ALA A 72 0.42 -1.00 0.81
N LEU A 73 1.55 -0.86 1.51
CA LEU A 73 2.89 -0.97 0.94
C LEU A 73 3.63 -2.06 1.72
N GLN A 74 4.03 -3.13 1.05
CA GLN A 74 4.89 -4.14 1.65
C GLN A 74 6.32 -3.95 1.15
N VAL A 75 7.23 -3.64 2.06
CA VAL A 75 8.66 -3.54 1.73
C VAL A 75 9.29 -4.91 1.95
N ILE A 76 9.66 -5.55 0.86
CA ILE A 76 10.43 -6.79 0.88
C ILE A 76 11.92 -6.43 0.83
N ALA A 77 12.56 -6.41 2.00
CA ALA A 77 13.98 -6.11 2.14
C ALA A 77 14.89 -7.35 2.02
N ASN A 78 14.31 -8.55 1.90
CA ASN A 78 15.06 -9.80 1.80
C ASN A 78 15.49 -10.08 0.36
N ARG A 79 16.69 -10.67 0.19
CA ARG A 79 17.21 -11.09 -1.13
C ARG A 79 16.35 -12.16 -1.81
N GLU A 80 15.58 -12.90 -1.02
CA GLU A 80 14.67 -13.95 -1.48
C GLU A 80 13.40 -13.92 -0.61
N THR A 81 12.24 -13.99 -1.26
CA THR A 81 10.95 -14.17 -0.59
C THR A 81 10.46 -15.57 -0.90
N PRO A 82 10.11 -16.40 0.11
CA PRO A 82 9.54 -17.70 -0.14
C PRO A 82 8.30 -17.60 -1.03
N PHE A 83 8.04 -18.65 -1.82
CA PHE A 83 6.77 -18.75 -2.55
C PHE A 83 5.60 -18.62 -1.58
N HIS A 84 4.75 -17.63 -1.85
CA HIS A 84 3.55 -17.36 -1.07
C HIS A 84 2.45 -16.90 -2.01
N ARG A 85 1.22 -16.92 -1.50
CA ARG A 85 0.05 -16.38 -2.15
C ARG A 85 -0.58 -15.38 -1.19
N ASP A 86 -0.85 -14.17 -1.67
CA ASP A 86 -1.64 -13.21 -0.91
C ASP A 86 -3.07 -13.70 -0.78
N SER A 87 -3.37 -14.30 0.37
CA SER A 87 -4.66 -14.94 0.67
C SER A 87 -5.79 -13.92 0.87
N LYS A 88 -5.45 -12.62 0.99
CA LYS A 88 -6.40 -11.53 1.23
C LYS A 88 -6.57 -10.59 0.03
N THR A 89 -5.97 -10.89 -1.11
CA THR A 89 -6.14 -10.09 -2.34
C THR A 89 -7.41 -10.47 -3.10
N ARG A 90 -7.94 -9.55 -3.91
CA ARG A 90 -9.03 -9.80 -4.86
C ARG A 90 -8.49 -9.61 -6.27
N TYR A 91 -9.11 -10.23 -7.27
CA TYR A 91 -8.64 -10.13 -8.66
C TYR A 91 -8.61 -8.68 -9.21
N THR A 92 -9.35 -7.76 -8.59
CA THR A 92 -9.36 -6.34 -8.94
C THR A 92 -8.31 -5.52 -8.19
N PHE A 93 -7.59 -6.12 -7.25
CA PHE A 93 -6.57 -5.44 -6.47
C PHE A 93 -5.25 -5.53 -7.22
N TYR A 94 -4.55 -4.40 -7.27
CA TYR A 94 -3.24 -4.31 -7.88
C TYR A 94 -2.23 -4.07 -6.76
N ASP A 95 -1.27 -4.97 -6.67
CA ASP A 95 -0.10 -4.79 -5.83
C ASP A 95 0.99 -4.11 -6.62
N LEU A 96 1.65 -3.13 -6.01
CA LEU A 96 2.84 -2.54 -6.58
C LEU A 96 4.07 -3.07 -5.86
N LEU A 97 4.91 -3.78 -6.61
CA LEU A 97 6.20 -4.25 -6.13
C LEU A 97 7.30 -3.30 -6.59
N ALA A 98 7.97 -2.66 -5.63
CA ALA A 98 9.16 -1.85 -5.88
C ALA A 98 10.38 -2.50 -5.22
N THR A 99 11.54 -2.48 -5.88
CA THR A 99 12.80 -2.87 -5.24
C THR A 99 13.81 -1.74 -5.28
N LEU A 100 14.41 -1.44 -4.12
CA LEU A 100 15.27 -0.27 -3.91
C LEU A 100 16.68 -0.71 -3.52
N GLY A 101 17.72 -0.22 -4.19
CA GLY A 101 19.14 -0.52 -3.90
C GLY A 101 19.93 -1.01 -5.13
N ASN A 102 21.21 -1.37 -4.93
CA ASN A 102 22.08 -1.88 -6.00
C ASN A 102 21.94 -3.39 -6.16
N TYR A 103 21.48 -3.83 -7.33
CA TYR A 103 21.33 -5.25 -7.66
C TYR A 103 21.63 -5.48 -9.13
N HIS A 104 22.25 -6.62 -9.44
CA HIS A 104 22.70 -6.92 -10.80
C HIS A 104 21.63 -7.62 -11.64
N LEU A 105 20.85 -8.54 -11.04
CA LEU A 105 19.76 -9.29 -11.67
C LEU A 105 18.75 -9.69 -10.58
N ARG A 106 17.46 -9.52 -10.86
CA ARG A 106 16.38 -9.99 -9.98
C ARG A 106 15.28 -10.58 -10.84
N VAL A 107 14.72 -11.71 -10.40
CA VAL A 107 13.63 -12.42 -11.08
C VAL A 107 12.44 -12.42 -10.15
N VAL A 108 11.28 -12.07 -10.69
CA VAL A 108 9.99 -12.32 -10.04
C VAL A 108 9.39 -13.51 -10.76
N GLU A 109 9.37 -14.66 -10.08
CA GLU A 109 8.75 -15.87 -10.60
C GLU A 109 7.30 -15.94 -10.12
N VAL A 110 6.37 -15.98 -11.07
CA VAL A 110 4.95 -16.20 -10.80
C VAL A 110 4.60 -17.60 -11.28
N PRO A 111 4.66 -18.63 -10.40
CA PRO A 111 4.38 -20.00 -10.81
C PRO A 111 2.93 -20.14 -11.28
N HIS A 112 2.73 -20.78 -12.44
CA HIS A 112 1.42 -21.06 -13.01
C HIS A 112 0.69 -22.14 -12.18
N HIS A 113 0.01 -21.76 -11.09
CA HIS A 113 -0.91 -22.66 -10.38
C HIS A 113 -2.28 -22.03 -10.11
N ALA A 114 -3.20 -22.34 -11.04
CA ALA A 114 -4.65 -22.48 -10.93
C ALA A 114 -5.46 -21.32 -10.32
N CYS A 115 -5.91 -20.43 -11.20
CA CYS A 115 -7.23 -19.83 -11.08
C CYS A 115 -8.27 -20.97 -10.97
N ARG A 116 -8.87 -21.20 -9.80
CA ARG A 116 -10.11 -21.96 -9.71
C ARG A 116 -11.25 -20.94 -9.72
N HIS A 117 -12.09 -21.06 -10.75
CA HIS A 117 -13.34 -20.33 -10.92
C HIS A 117 -14.29 -20.56 -9.74
#